data_AF-A0A1R1X6K7-F1
#
_entry.id   AF-A0A1R1X6K7-F1
#
_cell.length_a   1.000
_cell.length_b   1.000
_cell.length_c   1.000
_cell.angle_alpha   90.00
_cell.angle_beta   90.00
_cell.angle_gamma   90.00
#
_symmetry.space_group_name_H-M   'P 1'
#
loop_
_entity.id
_entity.type
_entity.pdbx_description
1 polymer ?
#
loop_
_entity_poly.entity_id
_entity_poly.type
_entity_poly.pdbx_seq_one_letter_code
_entity_poly.pdbx_strand_id
1 'polypeptide(L)'
;MLAFKELHESPSLSFFGTFTTVFVIIIVTVLSIIKFFEKDFVLPPSNLFSLKGFPISLSSICFAFDGNLLWPEVEEGMSDPKSFERVLTLSNGVVTLFYVTVALAAYLVFGDNVLSPVLLSFEPSFFLDVSYMLITLHVLLTTPMLFMSVSNEIEKDISTSDSENSESRFFTRSVLRGVIIIIASTTVVSLPNFEILVSFFGSMISSIISFVSTLIFPFYILLYP
;
A
#
# COMPACT_ATOMS: atom_id res chain seq x y z
N MET A 1 -21.77 14.26 -8.98
CA MET A 1 -20.44 14.33 -9.63
C MET A 1 -19.61 15.53 -9.17
N LEU A 2 -20.24 16.62 -8.69
CA LEU A 2 -19.57 17.75 -8.00
C LEU A 2 -18.93 17.37 -6.64
N ALA A 3 -19.51 16.42 -5.90
CA ALA A 3 -18.96 15.99 -4.60
C ALA A 3 -17.55 15.38 -4.67
N PHE A 4 -17.14 14.80 -5.81
CA PHE A 4 -15.79 14.26 -6.00
C PHE A 4 -14.81 15.30 -6.57
N LYS A 5 -15.29 16.44 -7.05
CA LYS A 5 -14.43 17.57 -7.43
C LYS A 5 -13.97 18.34 -6.20
N GLU A 6 -14.72 18.29 -5.10
CA GLU A 6 -14.31 18.85 -3.79
C GLU A 6 -13.30 17.97 -3.03
N LEU A 7 -13.07 16.70 -3.42
CA LEU A 7 -11.93 15.92 -2.91
C LEU A 7 -10.57 16.47 -3.40
N HIS A 8 -10.58 17.43 -4.32
CA HIS A 8 -9.44 18.28 -4.62
C HIS A 8 -9.00 19.14 -3.41
N GLU A 9 -9.76 19.15 -2.30
CA GLU A 9 -9.37 19.66 -0.97
C GLU A 9 -8.88 18.54 -0.01
N SER A 10 -8.05 17.61 -0.51
CA SER A 10 -7.52 16.46 0.25
C SER A 10 -6.33 16.70 1.23
N PRO A 11 -5.95 17.91 1.70
CA PRO A 11 -4.99 18.01 2.81
C PRO A 11 -5.47 17.28 4.06
N SER A 12 -6.78 17.26 4.33
CA SER A 12 -7.36 16.65 5.53
C SER A 12 -7.22 15.13 5.55
N LEU A 13 -7.48 14.47 4.41
CA LEU A 13 -7.41 13.02 4.31
C LEU A 13 -5.96 12.52 4.28
N SER A 14 -5.07 13.23 3.56
CA SER A 14 -3.64 12.93 3.59
C SER A 14 -3.04 13.17 4.98
N PHE A 15 -3.47 14.23 5.67
CA PHE A 15 -3.08 14.49 7.07
C PHE A 15 -3.58 13.38 8.00
N PHE A 16 -4.84 12.97 7.87
CA PHE A 16 -5.40 11.88 8.67
C PHE A 16 -4.70 10.55 8.44
N GLY A 17 -4.37 10.22 7.18
CA GLY A 17 -3.59 9.03 6.84
C GLY A 17 -2.19 9.08 7.44
N THR A 18 -1.47 10.19 7.26
CA THR A 18 -0.14 10.38 7.84
C THR A 18 -0.17 10.27 9.38
N PHE A 19 -1.14 10.91 10.02
CA PHE A 19 -1.37 10.82 11.45
C PHE A 19 -1.58 9.37 11.91
N THR A 20 -2.46 8.64 11.20
CA THR A 20 -2.74 7.23 11.49
C THR A 20 -1.47 6.38 11.39
N THR A 21 -0.69 6.53 10.33
CA THR A 21 0.57 5.80 10.13
C THR A 21 1.56 6.09 11.25
N VAL A 22 1.81 7.36 11.56
CA VAL A 22 2.76 7.76 12.62
C VAL A 22 2.28 7.27 13.99
N PHE A 23 0.99 7.39 14.29
CA PHE A 23 0.41 6.90 15.54
C PHE A 23 0.64 5.39 15.71
N VAL A 24 0.34 4.61 14.67
CA VAL A 24 0.52 3.14 14.69
C VAL A 24 1.99 2.76 14.85
N ILE A 25 2.92 3.43 14.15
CA ILE A 25 4.37 3.20 14.30
C ILE A 25 4.80 3.45 15.75
N ILE A 26 4.35 4.55 16.36
CA ILE A 26 4.68 4.89 17.74
C ILE A 26 4.12 3.81 18.68
N ILE A 27 2.85 3.43 18.54
CA ILE A 27 2.23 2.41 19.40
C ILE A 27 2.96 1.08 19.28
N VAL A 28 3.21 0.59 18.07
CA VAL A 28 3.92 -0.69 17.86
C VAL A 28 5.32 -0.63 18.47
N THR A 29 6.05 0.46 18.25
CA THR A 29 7.42 0.61 18.79
C THR A 29 7.41 0.68 20.32
N VAL A 30 6.50 1.46 20.92
CA VAL A 30 6.39 1.60 22.38
C VAL A 30 5.96 0.29 23.03
N LEU A 31 4.95 -0.39 22.49
CA LEU A 31 4.52 -1.70 23.02
C LEU A 31 5.63 -2.74 22.90
N SER A 32 6.39 -2.74 21.82
CA SER A 32 7.57 -3.59 21.68
C SER A 32 8.62 -3.29 22.76
N ILE A 33 8.92 -2.01 23.01
CA ILE A 33 9.87 -1.61 24.06
C ILE A 33 9.38 -2.05 25.44
N ILE A 34 8.10 -1.81 25.76
CA ILE A 34 7.51 -2.22 27.05
C ILE A 34 7.68 -3.72 27.25
N LYS A 35 7.30 -4.52 26.25
CA LYS A 35 7.38 -5.98 26.29
C LYS A 35 8.82 -6.48 26.41
N PHE A 36 9.77 -5.82 25.75
CA PHE A 36 11.20 -6.15 25.86
C PHE A 36 11.75 -5.96 27.28
N PHE A 37 11.20 -5.01 28.06
CA PHE A 37 11.61 -4.73 29.44
C PHE A 37 10.77 -5.44 30.50
N GLU A 38 9.83 -6.31 30.10
CA GLU A 38 9.08 -7.13 31.06
C GLU A 38 10.00 -8.10 31.80
N LYS A 39 9.73 -8.32 33.09
CA LYS A 39 10.57 -9.16 33.95
C LYS A 39 10.62 -10.62 33.50
N ASP A 40 9.55 -11.08 32.86
CA ASP A 40 9.39 -12.45 32.38
C ASP A 40 9.70 -12.56 30.88
N PHE A 41 10.33 -11.53 30.28
CA PHE A 41 10.70 -11.54 28.87
C PHE A 41 11.74 -12.63 28.59
N VAL A 42 11.35 -13.57 27.73
CA VAL A 42 12.24 -14.59 27.18
C VAL A 42 12.43 -14.30 25.71
N LEU A 43 13.69 -14.27 25.27
CA LEU A 43 14.03 -14.08 23.86
C LEU A 43 13.32 -15.15 23.00
N PRO A 44 12.49 -14.75 22.03
CA PRO A 44 11.81 -15.68 21.15
C PRO A 44 12.81 -16.37 20.20
N PRO A 45 12.45 -17.55 19.64
CA PRO A 45 13.20 -18.13 18.55
C PRO A 45 13.29 -17.12 17.40
N SER A 46 14.52 -16.81 17.00
CA SER A 46 14.81 -15.84 15.95
C SER A 46 15.81 -16.42 14.98
N ASN A 47 15.39 -16.61 13.74
CA ASN A 47 16.25 -17.01 12.65
C ASN A 47 16.62 -15.80 11.79
N LEU A 48 17.78 -15.19 12.07
CA LEU A 48 18.28 -14.03 11.32
C LEU A 48 18.50 -14.32 9.83
N PHE A 49 18.83 -15.58 9.49
CA PHE A 49 19.04 -16.01 8.11
C PHE A 49 18.22 -17.27 7.84
N SER A 50 17.06 -17.08 7.23
CA SER A 50 16.21 -18.16 6.73
C SER A 50 15.91 -17.95 5.25
N LEU A 51 16.17 -18.97 4.44
CA LEU A 51 15.68 -19.02 3.06
C LEU A 51 14.18 -19.40 3.00
N LYS A 52 13.67 -20.02 4.08
CA LYS A 52 12.24 -20.33 4.21
C LYS A 52 11.51 -19.01 4.48
N GLY A 53 10.65 -18.60 3.55
CA GLY A 53 9.91 -17.34 3.59
C GLY A 53 10.51 -16.21 2.75
N PHE A 54 11.77 -16.33 2.29
CA PHE A 54 12.44 -15.26 1.53
C PHE A 54 11.63 -14.76 0.32
N PRO A 55 11.07 -15.61 -0.55
CA PRO A 55 10.26 -15.14 -1.68
C PRO A 55 8.98 -14.40 -1.27
N ILE A 56 8.34 -14.85 -0.18
CA ILE A 56 7.09 -14.25 0.34
C ILE A 56 7.39 -12.89 0.96
N SER A 57 8.48 -12.78 1.72
CA SER A 57 8.94 -11.51 2.28
C SER A 57 9.35 -10.53 1.19
N LEU A 58 10.10 -11.00 0.17
CA LEU A 58 10.54 -10.17 -0.94
C LEU A 58 9.34 -9.60 -1.72
N SER A 59 8.36 -10.43 -2.07
CA SER A 59 7.17 -9.96 -2.77
C SER A 59 6.33 -9.02 -1.91
N SER A 60 6.24 -9.25 -0.60
CA SER A 60 5.57 -8.34 0.33
C SER A 60 6.27 -6.98 0.42
N ILE A 61 7.61 -6.94 0.39
CA ILE A 61 8.37 -5.68 0.30
C ILE A 61 8.09 -4.98 -1.03
N CYS A 62 8.09 -5.71 -2.15
CA CYS A 62 7.73 -5.13 -3.45
C CYS A 62 6.33 -4.52 -3.45
N PHE A 63 5.36 -5.20 -2.82
CA PHE A 63 4.00 -4.66 -2.63
C PHE A 63 4.00 -3.39 -1.77
N ALA A 64 4.75 -3.38 -0.66
CA ALA A 64 4.80 -2.25 0.26
C ALA A 64 5.38 -0.97 -0.38
N PHE A 65 6.28 -1.11 -1.35
CA PHE A 65 6.83 0.01 -2.12
C PHE A 65 6.09 0.28 -3.44
N ASP A 66 4.99 -0.43 -3.71
CA ASP A 66 4.17 -0.15 -4.89
C ASP A 66 3.31 1.09 -4.65
N GLY A 67 3.56 2.13 -5.45
CA GLY A 67 2.76 3.36 -5.47
C GLY A 67 2.65 3.97 -6.86
N ASN A 68 3.10 3.23 -7.88
CA ASN A 68 3.30 3.74 -9.25
C ASN A 68 2.02 4.27 -9.88
N LEU A 69 0.86 3.70 -9.51
CA LEU A 69 -0.43 4.10 -10.05
C LEU A 69 -0.79 5.55 -9.74
N LEU A 70 -0.36 6.07 -8.58
CA LEU A 70 -0.70 7.42 -8.14
C LEU A 70 0.32 8.47 -8.59
N TRP A 71 1.46 8.04 -9.13
CA TRP A 71 2.54 8.96 -9.50
C TRP A 71 2.12 10.04 -10.50
N PRO A 72 1.37 9.75 -11.58
CA PRO A 72 0.94 10.79 -12.52
C PRO A 72 0.05 11.84 -11.87
N GLU A 73 -0.92 11.41 -11.05
CA GLU A 73 -1.82 12.31 -10.32
C GLU A 73 -1.06 13.17 -9.31
N VAL A 74 -0.06 12.59 -8.62
CA VAL A 74 0.81 13.32 -7.70
C VAL A 74 1.68 14.33 -8.43
N GLU A 75 2.31 13.94 -9.54
CA GLU A 75 3.17 14.81 -10.36
C GLU A 75 2.37 15.99 -10.94
N GLU A 76 1.17 15.75 -11.46
CA GLU A 76 0.28 16.81 -11.97
C GLU A 76 -0.15 17.78 -10.85
N GLY A 77 -0.28 17.29 -9.62
CA GLY A 77 -0.60 18.11 -8.44
C GLY A 77 0.56 18.93 -7.87
N MET A 78 1.80 18.72 -8.32
CA MET A 78 2.97 19.43 -7.79
C MET A 78 3.10 20.85 -8.36
N SER A 79 3.47 21.81 -7.51
CA SER A 79 3.78 23.18 -7.96
C SER A 79 4.99 23.24 -8.89
N ASP A 80 5.95 22.33 -8.74
CA ASP A 80 7.07 22.13 -9.66
C ASP A 80 7.24 20.64 -9.98
N PRO A 81 6.66 20.15 -11.10
CA PRO A 81 6.77 18.75 -11.53
C PRO A 81 8.21 18.27 -11.72
N LYS A 82 9.16 19.16 -12.06
CA LYS A 82 10.57 18.79 -12.24
C LYS A 82 11.25 18.32 -10.95
N SER A 83 10.64 18.61 -9.80
CA SER A 83 11.11 18.16 -8.49
C SER A 83 10.57 16.78 -8.09
N PHE A 84 9.70 16.17 -8.89
CA PHE A 84 9.04 14.89 -8.60
C PHE A 84 10.01 13.78 -8.18
N GLU A 85 11.08 13.55 -8.95
CA GLU A 85 12.07 12.51 -8.63
C GLU A 85 12.74 12.71 -7.27
N ARG A 86 13.03 13.98 -6.90
CA ARG A 86 13.65 14.31 -5.61
C ARG A 86 12.68 14.07 -4.47
N VAL A 87 11.42 14.48 -4.63
CA VAL A 87 10.36 14.28 -3.63
C VAL A 87 10.10 12.78 -3.44
N LEU A 88 10.01 12.03 -4.53
CA LEU A 88 9.82 10.58 -4.52
C LEU A 88 10.97 9.85 -3.83
N THR A 89 12.21 10.23 -4.11
CA THR A 89 13.39 9.63 -3.47
C THR A 89 13.39 9.89 -1.96
N LEU A 90 13.08 11.13 -1.56
CA LEU A 90 13.03 11.50 -0.14
C LEU A 90 11.89 10.79 0.58
N SER A 91 10.69 10.74 0.00
CA SER A 91 9.53 10.08 0.60
C SER A 91 9.76 8.57 0.75
N ASN A 92 10.32 7.90 -0.27
CA ASN A 92 10.68 6.49 -0.17
C ASN A 92 11.73 6.23 0.92
N GLY A 93 12.70 7.14 1.10
CA GLY A 93 13.66 7.06 2.20
C GLY A 93 12.99 7.11 3.58
N VAL A 94 12.04 8.03 3.77
CA VAL A 94 11.27 8.15 5.02
C VAL A 94 10.40 6.93 5.27
N VAL A 95 9.69 6.44 4.26
CA VAL A 95 8.86 5.24 4.35
C VAL A 95 9.71 4.00 4.68
N THR A 96 10.89 3.88 4.08
CA THR A 96 11.84 2.80 4.39
C THR A 96 12.24 2.82 5.87
N LEU A 97 12.54 3.99 6.42
CA LEU A 97 12.85 4.15 7.83
C LEU A 97 11.71 3.69 8.73
N PHE A 98 10.46 4.04 8.39
CA PHE A 98 9.28 3.60 9.12
C PHE A 98 9.09 2.08 9.08
N TYR A 99 9.21 1.47 7.90
CA TYR A 99 9.11 0.02 7.75
C TYR A 99 10.19 -0.72 8.53
N VAL A 100 11.45 -0.28 8.44
CA VAL A 100 12.56 -0.88 9.19
C VAL A 100 12.36 -0.72 10.69
N THR A 101 11.89 0.44 11.16
CA THR A 101 11.64 0.68 12.59
C THR A 101 10.61 -0.30 13.14
N VAL A 102 9.46 -0.43 12.47
CA VAL A 102 8.39 -1.37 12.88
C VAL A 102 8.85 -2.82 12.79
N ALA A 103 9.51 -3.19 11.69
CA ALA A 103 10.00 -4.55 11.48
C ALA A 103 10.99 -4.96 12.57
N LEU A 104 11.99 -4.11 12.87
CA LEU A 104 12.97 -4.38 13.92
C LEU A 104 12.31 -4.44 15.30
N ALA A 105 11.49 -3.44 15.65
CA ALA A 105 10.85 -3.38 16.96
C ALA A 105 9.97 -4.61 17.23
N ALA A 106 9.17 -5.04 16.25
CA ALA A 106 8.32 -6.22 16.40
C ALA A 106 9.14 -7.52 16.40
N TYR A 107 10.09 -7.67 15.47
CA TYR A 107 10.87 -8.90 15.34
C TYR A 107 11.77 -9.16 16.56
N LEU A 108 12.29 -8.12 17.21
CA LEU A 108 13.07 -8.27 18.45
C LEU A 108 12.28 -8.91 19.60
N VAL A 109 10.96 -8.71 19.62
CA VAL A 109 10.09 -9.10 20.73
C VAL A 109 9.34 -10.40 20.43
N PHE A 110 8.98 -10.64 19.18
CA PHE A 110 8.18 -11.81 18.77
C PHE A 110 9.00 -12.85 17.99
N GLY A 111 10.14 -12.47 17.42
CA GLY A 111 10.98 -13.34 16.60
C GLY A 111 10.18 -13.93 15.44
N ASP A 112 10.33 -15.24 15.24
CA ASP A 112 9.65 -15.98 14.18
C ASP A 112 8.12 -16.14 14.41
N ASN A 113 7.61 -15.73 15.58
CA ASN A 113 6.18 -15.84 15.91
C ASN A 113 5.38 -14.56 15.59
N VAL A 114 5.98 -13.58 14.90
CA VAL A 114 5.25 -12.36 14.54
C VAL A 114 4.08 -12.71 13.61
N LEU A 115 2.91 -12.14 13.89
CA LEU A 115 1.73 -12.32 13.06
C LEU A 115 1.64 -11.24 12.00
N SER A 116 0.93 -11.55 10.91
CA SER A 116 0.63 -10.60 9.84
C SER A 116 -0.89 -10.42 9.74
N PRO A 117 -1.43 -9.22 10.00
CA PRO A 117 -0.76 -7.96 10.37
C PRO A 117 -0.11 -7.96 11.76
N VAL A 118 0.95 -7.16 11.93
CA VAL A 118 1.78 -7.10 13.17
C VAL A 118 1.00 -6.79 14.44
N LEU A 119 -0.06 -5.98 14.33
CA LEU A 119 -0.88 -5.57 15.47
C LEU A 119 -1.52 -6.76 16.21
N LEU A 120 -1.78 -7.86 15.50
CA LEU A 120 -2.33 -9.09 16.08
C LEU A 120 -1.36 -9.79 17.04
N SER A 121 -0.07 -9.46 16.98
CA SER A 121 0.95 -10.06 17.86
C SER A 121 0.90 -9.49 19.28
N PHE A 122 0.29 -8.31 19.46
CA PHE A 122 0.24 -7.62 20.75
C PHE A 122 -0.98 -8.02 21.57
N GLU A 123 -0.84 -7.95 22.89
CA GLU A 123 -1.96 -8.18 23.80
C GLU A 123 -2.99 -7.04 23.72
N PRO A 124 -4.29 -7.33 23.92
CA PRO A 124 -5.33 -6.31 23.87
C PRO A 124 -5.05 -5.16 24.84
N SER A 125 -5.10 -3.94 24.32
CA SER A 125 -4.95 -2.72 25.10
C SER A 125 -5.73 -1.59 24.44
N PHE A 126 -6.12 -0.59 25.25
CA PHE A 126 -6.86 0.57 24.75
C PHE A 126 -6.19 1.25 23.55
N PHE A 127 -4.86 1.40 23.59
CA PHE A 127 -4.11 2.03 22.49
C PHE A 127 -4.06 1.16 21.23
N LEU A 128 -4.06 -0.18 21.39
CA LEU A 128 -4.13 -1.11 20.27
C LEU A 128 -5.52 -1.07 19.62
N ASP A 129 -6.60 -1.02 20.41
CA ASP A 129 -7.98 -0.89 19.91
C ASP A 129 -8.18 0.40 19.13
N VAL A 130 -7.64 1.52 19.63
CA VAL A 130 -7.63 2.80 18.90
C VAL A 130 -6.85 2.68 17.59
N SER A 131 -5.72 1.97 17.58
CA SER A 131 -4.92 1.74 16.37
C SER A 131 -5.71 0.96 15.31
N TYR A 132 -6.43 -0.10 15.73
CA TYR A 132 -7.33 -0.84 14.82
C TYR A 132 -8.40 0.09 14.24
N MET A 133 -9.06 0.88 15.08
CA MET A 133 -10.10 1.81 14.63
C MET A 133 -9.58 2.83 13.62
N LEU A 134 -8.42 3.43 13.90
CA LEU A 134 -7.80 4.44 13.03
C LEU A 134 -7.40 3.84 11.68
N ILE A 135 -6.74 2.67 11.67
CA ILE A 135 -6.36 2.00 10.42
C ILE A 135 -7.60 1.63 9.62
N THR A 136 -8.62 1.04 10.25
CA THR A 136 -9.87 0.68 9.56
C THR A 136 -10.52 1.91 8.95
N LEU A 137 -10.61 3.02 9.69
CA LEU A 137 -11.18 4.26 9.18
C LEU A 137 -10.34 4.84 8.03
N HIS A 138 -9.01 4.86 8.18
CA HIS A 138 -8.10 5.33 7.14
C HIS A 138 -8.22 4.53 5.85
N VAL A 139 -8.23 3.19 5.94
CA VAL A 139 -8.40 2.31 4.78
C VAL A 139 -9.77 2.53 4.14
N LEU A 140 -10.84 2.65 4.93
CA LEU A 140 -12.19 2.90 4.43
C LEU A 140 -12.29 4.22 3.67
N LEU A 141 -11.63 5.27 4.14
CA LEU A 141 -11.61 6.58 3.49
C LEU A 141 -10.72 6.62 2.24
N THR A 142 -9.63 5.86 2.23
CA THR A 142 -8.66 5.83 1.11
C THR A 142 -9.12 4.90 -0.02
N THR A 143 -9.84 3.83 0.30
CA THR A 143 -10.29 2.81 -0.68
C THR A 143 -11.09 3.41 -1.86
N PRO A 144 -12.09 4.30 -1.65
CA PRO A 144 -12.81 4.92 -2.75
C PRO A 144 -11.94 5.76 -3.67
N MET A 145 -10.89 6.40 -3.14
CA MET A 145 -9.95 7.19 -3.96
C MET A 145 -9.18 6.27 -4.90
N LEU A 146 -8.60 5.19 -4.38
CA LEU A 146 -7.87 4.21 -5.19
C LEU A 146 -8.75 3.60 -6.29
N PHE A 147 -9.99 3.24 -5.96
CA PHE A 147 -10.92 2.75 -6.97
C PHE A 147 -11.28 3.79 -8.03
N MET A 148 -11.32 5.07 -7.67
CA MET A 148 -11.54 6.14 -8.63
C MET A 148 -10.36 6.31 -9.58
N SER A 149 -9.12 6.33 -9.07
CA SER A 149 -7.91 6.43 -9.91
C SER A 149 -7.80 5.24 -10.88
N VAL A 150 -7.98 4.01 -10.39
CA VAL A 150 -8.00 2.80 -11.24
C VAL A 150 -9.09 2.90 -12.32
N SER A 151 -10.31 3.30 -11.93
CA SER A 151 -11.43 3.44 -12.87
C SER A 151 -11.16 4.50 -13.93
N ASN A 152 -10.48 5.59 -13.59
CA ASN A 152 -10.18 6.68 -14.51
C ASN A 152 -9.10 6.28 -15.53
N GLU A 153 -8.05 5.58 -15.09
CA GLU A 153 -7.00 5.08 -16.00
C GLU A 153 -7.55 4.05 -16.98
N ILE A 154 -8.33 3.07 -16.51
CA ILE A 154 -8.97 2.08 -17.40
C ILE A 154 -9.92 2.77 -18.40
N GLU A 155 -10.64 3.80 -17.96
CA GLU A 155 -11.53 4.55 -18.86
C GLU A 155 -10.75 5.33 -19.92
N LYS A 156 -9.62 5.94 -19.56
CA LYS A 156 -8.75 6.66 -20.50
C LYS A 156 -8.27 5.75 -21.63
N ASP A 157 -7.92 4.50 -21.30
CA ASP A 157 -7.50 3.50 -22.29
C ASP A 157 -8.67 3.05 -23.17
N ILE A 158 -9.86 2.85 -22.60
CA ILE A 158 -11.06 2.40 -23.33
C ILE A 158 -11.67 3.53 -24.20
N SER A 159 -11.59 4.78 -23.76
CA SER A 159 -12.30 5.93 -24.36
C SER A 159 -11.54 6.61 -25.50
N THR A 160 -10.54 5.95 -26.07
CA THR A 160 -9.98 6.32 -27.38
C THR A 160 -10.99 6.19 -28.54
N SER A 161 -12.19 5.65 -28.27
CA SER A 161 -13.29 5.56 -29.23
C SER A 161 -14.40 6.59 -28.93
N ASP A 162 -14.62 7.48 -29.90
CA ASP A 162 -15.63 8.54 -29.99
C ASP A 162 -17.06 8.10 -29.58
N SER A 163 -17.38 8.12 -28.29
CA SER A 163 -18.77 8.03 -27.82
C SER A 163 -19.17 9.31 -27.08
N GLU A 164 -19.79 10.23 -27.81
CA GLU A 164 -20.31 11.52 -27.32
C GLU A 164 -21.54 11.39 -26.39
N ASN A 165 -22.07 10.18 -26.16
CA ASN A 165 -23.25 9.99 -25.31
C ASN A 165 -22.90 9.90 -23.82
N SER A 166 -23.28 10.95 -23.07
CA SER A 166 -23.09 11.07 -21.61
C SER A 166 -23.67 9.90 -20.80
N GLU A 167 -24.76 9.27 -21.26
CA GLU A 167 -25.40 8.15 -20.55
C GLU A 167 -24.62 6.84 -20.69
N SER A 168 -24.05 6.57 -21.87
CA SER A 168 -23.21 5.39 -22.12
C SER A 168 -21.95 5.41 -21.25
N ARG A 169 -21.31 6.58 -21.12
CA ARG A 169 -20.14 6.74 -20.23
C ARG A 169 -20.47 6.50 -18.76
N PHE A 170 -21.61 7.00 -18.30
CA PHE A 170 -22.04 6.78 -16.91
C PHE A 170 -22.33 5.30 -16.62
N PHE A 171 -22.94 4.59 -17.58
CA PHE A 171 -23.19 3.16 -17.47
C PHE A 171 -21.88 2.36 -17.46
N THR A 172 -20.97 2.62 -18.41
CA THR A 172 -19.65 1.95 -18.48
C THR A 172 -18.85 2.15 -17.19
N ARG A 173 -18.82 3.39 -16.64
CA ARG A 173 -18.17 3.68 -15.36
C ARG A 173 -18.76 2.89 -14.20
N SER A 174 -20.09 2.81 -14.12
CA SER A 174 -20.78 2.11 -13.05
C SER A 174 -20.53 0.61 -13.12
N VAL A 175 -20.52 0.04 -14.32
CA VAL A 175 -20.20 -1.37 -14.56
C VAL A 175 -18.75 -1.69 -14.21
N LEU A 176 -17.79 -0.89 -14.69
CA LEU A 176 -16.36 -1.08 -14.37
C LEU A 176 -16.11 -1.07 -12.86
N ARG A 177 -16.67 -0.09 -12.14
CA ARG A 177 -16.56 0.00 -10.68
C ARG A 177 -17.21 -1.18 -9.98
N GLY A 178 -18.39 -1.61 -10.43
CA GLY A 178 -19.07 -2.79 -9.91
C GLY A 178 -18.22 -4.06 -10.06
N VAL A 179 -17.64 -4.27 -11.24
CA VAL A 179 -16.75 -5.40 -11.53
C VAL A 179 -15.52 -5.38 -10.62
N ILE A 180 -14.86 -4.23 -10.48
CA ILE A 180 -13.68 -4.08 -9.61
C ILE A 180 -14.01 -4.43 -8.15
N ILE A 181 -15.14 -3.93 -7.63
CA ILE A 181 -15.58 -4.21 -6.26
C ILE A 181 -15.90 -5.70 -6.08
N ILE A 182 -16.55 -6.34 -7.06
CA ILE A 182 -16.86 -7.77 -7.01
C ILE A 182 -15.56 -8.58 -6.96
N ILE A 183 -14.60 -8.28 -7.85
CA ILE A 183 -13.30 -8.96 -7.88
C ILE A 183 -12.59 -8.81 -6.52
N ALA A 184 -12.48 -7.58 -6.02
CA ALA A 184 -11.84 -7.31 -4.73
C ALA A 184 -12.51 -8.08 -3.58
N SER A 185 -13.85 -8.11 -3.55
CA SER A 185 -14.61 -8.83 -2.53
C SER A 185 -14.40 -10.34 -2.63
N THR A 186 -14.40 -10.90 -3.84
CA THR A 186 -14.14 -12.33 -4.07
C THR A 186 -12.73 -12.72 -3.64
N THR A 187 -11.73 -11.89 -3.91
CA THR A 187 -10.34 -12.13 -3.48
C THR A 187 -10.23 -12.21 -1.96
N VAL A 188 -10.84 -11.25 -1.23
CA VAL A 188 -10.82 -11.24 0.25
C VAL A 188 -11.51 -12.48 0.84
N VAL A 189 -12.63 -12.92 0.25
CA VAL A 189 -13.33 -14.13 0.71
C VAL A 189 -12.53 -15.39 0.42
N SER A 190 -11.80 -15.43 -0.69
CA SER A 190 -11.03 -16.61 -1.12
C SER A 190 -9.69 -16.75 -0.40
N LEU A 191 -9.05 -15.64 -0.02
CA LEU A 191 -7.74 -15.60 0.63
C LEU A 191 -7.81 -14.82 1.95
N PRO A 192 -8.22 -15.46 3.07
CA PRO A 192 -8.35 -14.78 4.36
C PRO A 192 -6.99 -14.46 5.02
N ASN A 193 -5.91 -15.09 4.57
CA ASN A 193 -4.57 -14.84 5.08
C ASN A 193 -3.96 -13.59 4.44
N PHE A 194 -3.84 -12.52 5.24
CA PHE A 194 -3.33 -11.24 4.80
C PHE A 194 -1.93 -11.33 4.18
N GLU A 195 -1.03 -12.10 4.78
CA GLU A 195 0.34 -12.30 4.27
C GLU A 195 0.35 -12.90 2.86
N ILE A 196 -0.45 -13.95 2.64
CA ILE A 196 -0.55 -14.60 1.32
C ILE A 196 -1.13 -13.63 0.30
N LEU A 197 -2.18 -12.89 0.68
CA LEU A 197 -2.81 -11.90 -0.21
C LEU A 197 -1.81 -10.81 -0.64
N VAL A 198 -1.09 -10.21 0.31
CA VAL A 198 -0.08 -9.18 0.04
C VAL A 198 1.06 -9.72 -0.82
N SER A 199 1.58 -10.90 -0.48
CA SER A 199 2.67 -11.53 -1.23
C SER A 199 2.27 -11.90 -2.66
N PHE A 200 1.00 -12.26 -2.88
CA PHE A 200 0.45 -12.57 -4.20
C PHE A 200 0.42 -11.32 -5.08
N PHE A 201 -0.21 -10.23 -4.61
CA PHE A 201 -0.25 -8.97 -5.37
C PHE A 201 1.15 -8.41 -5.60
N GLY A 202 2.03 -8.46 -4.59
CA GLY A 202 3.43 -8.07 -4.74
C GLY A 202 4.17 -8.87 -5.81
N SER A 203 3.93 -10.18 -5.89
CA SER A 203 4.54 -11.04 -6.92
C SER A 203 4.01 -10.74 -8.32
N MET A 204 2.71 -10.43 -8.46
CA MET A 204 2.12 -10.03 -9.74
C MET A 204 2.68 -8.70 -10.23
N ILE A 205 2.69 -7.68 -9.38
CA ILE A 205 3.18 -6.33 -9.73
C ILE A 205 4.67 -6.38 -10.07
N SER A 206 5.48 -7.02 -9.22
CA SER A 206 6.92 -7.16 -9.48
C SER A 206 7.22 -7.94 -10.76
N SER A 207 6.41 -8.94 -11.11
CA SER A 207 6.56 -9.67 -12.38
C SER A 207 6.24 -8.79 -13.58
N ILE A 208 5.18 -7.98 -13.52
CA ILE A 208 4.82 -7.03 -14.59
C ILE A 208 5.93 -6.00 -14.76
N ILE A 209 6.39 -5.38 -13.68
CA ILE A 209 7.47 -4.37 -13.71
C ILE A 209 8.76 -4.99 -14.26
N SER A 210 9.13 -6.19 -13.82
CA SER A 210 10.33 -6.88 -14.30
C SER A 210 10.26 -7.17 -15.80
N PHE A 211 9.10 -7.62 -16.29
CA PHE A 211 8.87 -7.88 -17.71
C PHE A 211 8.94 -6.61 -18.54
N VAL A 212 8.24 -5.55 -18.11
CA VAL A 212 8.20 -4.25 -18.78
C VAL A 212 9.60 -3.62 -18.82
N SER A 213 10.29 -3.57 -17.68
CA SER A 213 11.65 -3.02 -17.57
C SER A 213 12.64 -3.80 -18.44
N THR A 214 12.61 -5.13 -18.39
CA THR A 214 13.53 -5.98 -19.16
C THR A 214 13.27 -5.92 -20.67
N LEU A 215 12.04 -5.70 -21.12
CA LEU A 215 11.74 -5.66 -22.55
C LEU A 215 11.85 -4.27 -23.16
N ILE A 216 11.36 -3.23 -22.48
CA ILE A 216 11.25 -1.90 -23.09
C ILE A 216 12.59 -1.15 -23.01
N PHE A 217 13.29 -1.24 -21.87
CA PHE A 217 14.50 -0.45 -21.64
C PHE A 217 15.65 -0.82 -22.61
N PRO A 218 15.94 -2.11 -22.88
CA PRO A 218 16.97 -2.47 -23.85
C PRO A 218 16.57 -2.15 -25.29
N PHE A 219 15.29 -2.32 -25.64
CA PHE A 219 14.79 -2.03 -26.99
C PHE A 219 14.80 -0.52 -27.30
N TYR A 220 14.53 0.32 -26.30
CA TYR A 220 14.61 1.78 -26.42
C TYR A 220 16.06 2.25 -26.62
N ILE A 221 17.00 1.70 -25.85
CA ILE A 221 18.46 1.97 -26.01
C ILE A 221 18.97 1.49 -27.38
N LEU A 222 18.44 0.39 -27.91
CA LEU A 222 18.81 -0.13 -29.23
C LEU A 222 18.23 0.66 -30.41
N LEU A 223 17.10 1.35 -30.21
CA LEU A 223 16.42 2.14 -31.26
C LEU A 223 16.85 3.61 -31.30
N TYR A 224 17.42 4.14 -30.22
CA TYR A 224 17.94 5.51 -30.12
C TYR A 224 19.41 5.49 -29.62
N PRO A 225 20.39 5.22 -30.50
CA PRO A 225 21.82 5.30 -30.17
C PRO A 225 22.32 6.73 -29.94
#